data_AF-A0A225V725-F1
#
_entry.id   AF-A0A225V725-F1
#
_cell.length_a   1.000
_cell.length_b   1.000
_cell.length_c   1.000
_cell.angle_alpha   90.00
_cell.angle_beta   90.00
_cell.angle_gamma   90.00
#
_symmetry.space_group_name_H-M   'P 1'
#
loop_
_entity.id
_entity.type
_entity.pdbx_description
1 polymer ?
#
loop_
_entity_poly.entity_id
_entity_poly.type
_entity_poly.pdbx_seq_one_letter_code
_entity_poly.pdbx_strand_id
1 'polypeptide(L)'
;MKFTLGLALLAAAVASTTATLDTQRKLAFAPDYTGPPCGDMLCDNNYKPVCGSDGITYTNECTLGITSCNQKTNVTMAHEGACASTPSSTYPAGCPISCPDTYVPVYDENGKEFSNECYKKMSKCHDVCDNIKCPVTSTSPTCGSDGVTYKDDCHLHLAFCKHRELNITKVGDGSCP
;
A
#
# COMPACT_ATOMS: atom_id res chain seq x y z
N MET A 1 -53.12 50.52 -27.98
CA MET A 1 -51.67 50.84 -27.99
C MET A 1 -50.93 49.64 -27.43
N LYS A 2 -49.89 49.19 -28.12
CA LYS A 2 -48.98 48.09 -27.76
C LYS A 2 -48.23 48.43 -26.46
N PHE A 3 -47.88 47.43 -25.63
CA PHE A 3 -46.49 47.17 -25.20
C PHE A 3 -46.40 45.77 -24.57
N THR A 4 -45.56 44.95 -25.19
CA THR A 4 -45.08 43.63 -24.77
C THR A 4 -44.01 43.74 -23.69
N LEU A 5 -44.06 42.87 -22.67
CA LEU A 5 -42.93 42.37 -21.85
C LEU A 5 -43.53 41.18 -21.09
N GLY A 6 -43.21 39.90 -21.27
CA GLY A 6 -41.89 39.30 -21.50
C GLY A 6 -41.28 38.93 -20.15
N LEU A 7 -41.77 37.88 -19.47
CA LEU A 7 -41.08 37.29 -18.32
C LEU A 7 -41.05 35.77 -18.43
N ALA A 8 -39.83 35.26 -18.61
CA ALA A 8 -39.49 33.86 -18.74
C ALA A 8 -39.38 33.17 -17.37
N LEU A 9 -39.74 31.88 -17.40
CA LEU A 9 -39.35 30.75 -16.56
C LEU A 9 -38.32 30.99 -15.43
N LEU A 10 -38.68 30.55 -14.23
CA LEU A 10 -37.72 29.96 -13.28
C LEU A 10 -38.26 28.60 -12.82
N ALA A 11 -38.07 27.59 -13.66
CA ALA A 11 -37.99 26.22 -13.19
C ALA A 11 -36.60 26.05 -12.58
N ALA A 12 -36.49 26.19 -11.26
CA ALA A 12 -35.27 25.84 -10.55
C ALA A 12 -35.10 24.32 -10.61
N ALA A 13 -34.27 23.86 -11.54
CA ALA A 13 -33.81 22.49 -11.60
C ALA A 13 -33.05 22.18 -10.31
N VAL A 14 -33.59 21.29 -9.48
CA VAL A 14 -32.82 20.67 -8.39
C VAL A 14 -31.88 19.65 -9.04
N ALA A 15 -30.77 20.14 -9.59
CA ALA A 15 -29.72 19.31 -10.12
C ALA A 15 -29.03 18.59 -8.96
N SER A 16 -29.34 17.30 -8.84
CA SER A 16 -28.47 16.20 -8.39
C SER A 16 -27.39 16.57 -7.36
N THR A 17 -27.68 16.32 -6.07
CA THR A 17 -26.72 16.40 -4.95
C THR A 17 -25.58 15.37 -4.99
N THR A 18 -25.41 14.64 -6.09
CA THR A 18 -24.27 13.73 -6.28
C THR A 18 -23.02 14.44 -6.80
N ALA A 19 -23.15 15.66 -7.36
CA ALA A 19 -22.01 16.44 -7.87
C ALA A 19 -21.22 17.18 -6.77
N THR A 20 -21.74 17.31 -5.56
CA THR A 20 -21.05 18.01 -4.46
C THR A 20 -20.05 17.12 -3.73
N LEU A 21 -20.27 15.80 -3.64
CA LEU A 21 -19.37 14.89 -2.92
C LEU A 21 -18.05 14.68 -3.67
N ASP A 22 -18.11 14.61 -5.00
CA ASP A 22 -16.92 14.46 -5.86
C ASP A 22 -16.07 15.76 -5.89
N THR A 23 -16.74 16.90 -5.79
CA THR A 23 -16.07 18.22 -5.70
C THR A 23 -15.47 18.47 -4.30
N GLN A 24 -16.13 18.00 -3.24
CA GLN A 24 -15.60 18.01 -1.86
C GLN A 24 -14.38 17.09 -1.70
N ARG A 25 -14.34 15.97 -2.43
CA ARG A 25 -13.17 15.10 -2.52
C ARG A 25 -11.97 15.79 -3.15
N LYS A 26 -12.17 16.55 -4.23
CA LYS A 26 -11.10 17.35 -4.87
C LYS A 26 -10.59 18.51 -4.01
N LEU A 27 -11.37 19.01 -3.05
CA LEU A 27 -11.00 20.15 -2.20
C LEU A 27 -10.00 19.79 -1.10
N ALA A 28 -9.95 18.53 -0.63
CA ALA A 28 -8.97 18.08 0.35
C ALA A 28 -7.51 18.03 -0.21
N PHE A 29 -7.34 18.24 -1.52
CA PHE A 29 -6.05 18.22 -2.22
C PHE A 29 -5.52 19.62 -2.60
N ALA A 30 -6.22 20.70 -2.22
CA ALA A 30 -5.75 22.06 -2.47
C ALA A 30 -4.86 22.57 -1.32
N PRO A 31 -3.74 23.27 -1.60
CA PRO A 31 -2.89 23.87 -0.57
C PRO A 31 -3.61 24.89 0.33
N ASP A 32 -4.81 25.33 -0.04
CA ASP A 32 -5.62 26.34 0.65
C ASP A 32 -6.94 25.79 1.25
N TYR A 33 -7.03 24.48 1.56
CA TYR A 33 -8.24 23.89 2.16
C TYR A 33 -8.53 24.46 3.56
N THR A 34 -9.70 25.07 3.73
CA THR A 34 -10.19 25.70 4.99
C THR A 34 -11.33 24.91 5.66
N GLY A 35 -11.53 23.65 5.29
CA GLY A 35 -12.55 22.80 5.90
C GLY A 35 -12.18 22.27 7.29
N PRO A 36 -13.01 21.40 7.88
CA PRO A 36 -12.77 20.86 9.21
C PRO A 36 -11.43 20.10 9.27
N PRO A 37 -10.81 19.98 10.47
CA PRO A 37 -9.62 19.17 10.68
C PRO A 37 -9.77 17.79 10.03
N CYS A 38 -8.70 17.29 9.42
CA CYS A 38 -8.67 16.01 8.71
C CYS A 38 -9.26 14.84 9.53
N GLY A 39 -9.14 14.89 10.87
CA GLY A 39 -9.69 13.90 11.80
C GLY A 39 -11.21 13.94 12.00
N ASP A 40 -11.89 15.02 11.58
CA ASP A 40 -13.35 15.18 11.67
C ASP A 40 -14.05 14.73 10.37
N MET A 41 -13.28 14.29 9.36
CA MET A 41 -13.82 13.74 8.12
C MET A 41 -14.38 12.34 8.39
N LEU A 42 -15.70 12.18 8.21
CA LEU A 42 -16.35 10.88 8.36
C LEU A 42 -16.25 10.11 7.04
N CYS A 43 -15.56 8.96 7.08
CA CYS A 43 -15.57 8.01 5.97
C CYS A 43 -16.66 6.96 6.17
N ASP A 44 -17.32 6.60 5.06
CA ASP A 44 -18.12 5.38 5.02
C ASP A 44 -17.19 4.15 5.11
N ASN A 45 -17.67 3.08 5.74
CA ASN A 45 -16.92 1.83 5.94
C ASN A 45 -16.97 0.90 4.72
N ASN A 46 -17.38 1.43 3.56
CA ASN A 46 -17.41 0.67 2.31
C ASN A 46 -16.01 0.25 1.89
N TYR A 47 -15.80 -1.05 1.77
CA TYR A 47 -14.57 -1.63 1.24
C TYR A 47 -14.54 -1.49 -0.29
N LYS A 48 -13.78 -0.51 -0.78
CA LYS A 48 -13.55 -0.22 -2.20
C LYS A 48 -12.08 0.19 -2.37
N PRO A 49 -11.15 -0.77 -2.36
CA PRO A 49 -9.73 -0.47 -2.19
C PRO A 49 -9.20 0.39 -3.33
N VAL A 50 -8.25 1.26 -3.00
CA VAL A 50 -7.53 2.11 -3.97
C VAL A 50 -6.03 2.10 -3.69
N CYS A 51 -5.24 2.30 -4.73
CA CYS A 51 -3.80 2.42 -4.63
C CYS A 51 -3.39 3.88 -4.54
N GLY A 52 -2.65 4.27 -3.51
CA GLY A 52 -2.04 5.60 -3.42
C GLY A 52 -0.77 5.72 -4.26
N SER A 53 -0.38 6.95 -4.60
CA SER A 53 0.86 7.29 -5.28
C SER A 53 2.11 6.99 -4.44
N ASP A 54 1.92 6.70 -3.16
CA ASP A 54 2.89 6.21 -2.19
C ASP A 54 3.05 4.68 -2.19
N GLY A 55 2.27 3.95 -3.01
CA GLY A 55 2.29 2.49 -3.07
C GLY A 55 1.54 1.79 -1.92
N ILE A 56 0.77 2.53 -1.12
CA ILE A 56 -0.04 1.99 -0.02
C ILE A 56 -1.47 1.71 -0.52
N THR A 57 -2.03 0.56 -0.12
CA THR A 57 -3.45 0.25 -0.35
C THR A 57 -4.31 0.86 0.75
N TYR A 58 -5.29 1.66 0.35
CA TYR A 58 -6.26 2.27 1.26
C TYR A 58 -7.61 1.56 1.15
N THR A 59 -8.32 1.37 2.27
CA THR A 59 -9.63 0.70 2.35
C THR A 59 -10.64 1.28 1.36
N ASN A 60 -10.59 2.60 1.20
CA ASN A 60 -11.25 3.35 0.15
C ASN A 60 -10.57 4.72 -0.06
N GLU A 61 -10.96 5.41 -1.12
CA GLU A 61 -10.37 6.73 -1.42
C GLU A 61 -10.69 7.81 -0.37
N CYS A 62 -11.71 7.63 0.48
CA CYS A 62 -11.90 8.53 1.64
C CYS A 62 -10.77 8.35 2.66
N THR A 63 -10.42 7.11 3.01
CA THR A 63 -9.30 6.83 3.92
C THR A 63 -7.94 7.28 3.36
N LEU A 64 -7.77 7.26 2.03
CA LEU A 64 -6.61 7.85 1.35
C LEU A 64 -6.54 9.36 1.59
N GLY A 65 -7.65 10.06 1.36
CA GLY A 65 -7.75 11.51 1.56
C GLY A 65 -7.46 11.92 3.00
N ILE A 66 -8.05 11.23 3.99
CA ILE A 66 -7.78 11.49 5.41
C ILE A 66 -6.30 11.30 5.74
N THR A 67 -5.69 10.24 5.23
CA THR A 67 -4.27 9.94 5.50
C THR A 67 -3.36 11.01 4.90
N SER A 68 -3.57 11.36 3.64
CA SER A 68 -2.85 12.46 2.95
C SER A 68 -2.97 13.77 3.74
N CYS A 69 -4.19 14.11 4.19
CA CYS A 69 -4.48 15.31 4.95
C CYS A 69 -3.78 15.31 6.33
N ASN A 70 -3.92 14.23 7.11
CA ASN A 70 -3.31 14.10 8.44
C ASN A 70 -1.78 14.15 8.39
N GLN A 71 -1.18 13.52 7.40
CA GLN A 71 0.28 13.45 7.25
C GLN A 71 0.87 14.68 6.57
N LYS A 72 0.02 15.60 6.05
CA LYS A 72 0.44 16.73 5.21
C LYS A 72 1.28 16.28 4.01
N THR A 73 0.99 15.09 3.49
CA THR A 73 1.60 14.50 2.30
C THR A 73 0.64 14.67 1.13
N ASN A 74 1.16 14.74 -0.10
CA ASN A 74 0.33 14.80 -1.31
C ASN A 74 0.20 13.40 -1.90
N VAL A 75 -0.58 12.54 -1.24
CA VAL A 75 -0.85 11.18 -1.70
C VAL A 75 -2.10 11.23 -2.57
N THR A 76 -1.94 10.97 -3.86
CA THR A 76 -3.04 10.91 -4.82
C THR A 76 -3.40 9.45 -5.12
N MET A 77 -4.61 9.18 -5.59
CA MET A 77 -4.93 7.84 -6.11
C MET A 77 -4.13 7.57 -7.39
N ALA A 78 -3.30 6.53 -7.38
CA ALA A 78 -2.57 6.03 -8.54
C ALA A 78 -3.49 5.23 -9.47
N HIS A 79 -4.27 4.29 -8.91
CA HIS A 79 -5.28 3.53 -9.64
C HIS A 79 -6.36 2.95 -8.71
N GLU A 80 -7.50 2.57 -9.28
CA GLU A 80 -8.54 1.83 -8.57
C GLU A 80 -8.09 0.40 -8.24
N GLY A 81 -8.59 -0.17 -7.14
CA GLY A 81 -8.15 -1.46 -6.62
C GLY A 81 -6.95 -1.34 -5.68
N ALA A 82 -6.63 -2.42 -4.97
CA ALA A 82 -5.43 -2.46 -4.12
C ALA A 82 -4.17 -2.23 -4.97
N CYS A 83 -3.15 -1.56 -4.43
CA CYS A 83 -1.86 -1.46 -5.10
C CYS A 83 -1.41 -2.86 -5.50
N ALA A 84 -0.84 -2.96 -6.70
CA ALA A 84 0.02 -4.09 -6.99
C ALA A 84 1.05 -4.12 -5.87
N SER A 85 1.01 -5.17 -5.04
CA SER A 85 1.88 -5.29 -3.88
C SER A 85 3.33 -5.25 -4.35
N THR A 86 3.95 -4.06 -4.33
CA THR A 86 5.41 -3.93 -4.41
C THR A 86 5.98 -4.63 -3.19
N PRO A 87 7.03 -5.44 -3.38
CA PRO A 87 7.08 -6.84 -2.99
C PRO A 87 7.08 -7.00 -1.48
N SER A 88 5.90 -7.08 -0.87
CA SER A 88 5.77 -7.42 0.56
C SER A 88 5.00 -8.71 0.82
N SER A 89 4.43 -9.37 -0.19
CA SER A 89 3.83 -10.70 0.04
C SER A 89 3.80 -11.64 -1.16
N THR A 90 4.38 -11.29 -2.31
CA THR A 90 4.66 -12.29 -3.35
C THR A 90 5.78 -11.78 -4.25
N TYR A 91 7.01 -12.31 -4.11
CA TYR A 91 7.95 -12.54 -5.22
C TYR A 91 9.15 -13.38 -4.74
N PRO A 92 9.52 -14.49 -5.43
CA PRO A 92 8.83 -15.24 -6.48
C PRO A 92 8.09 -16.48 -5.91
N ALA A 93 6.99 -16.88 -6.55
CA ALA A 93 6.24 -18.13 -6.31
C ALA A 93 5.52 -18.29 -4.94
N GLY A 94 4.64 -17.35 -4.57
CA GLY A 94 3.64 -17.61 -3.52
C GLY A 94 4.20 -17.79 -2.10
N CYS A 95 5.42 -17.30 -1.87
CA CYS A 95 6.13 -17.42 -0.60
C CYS A 95 5.84 -16.25 0.33
N PRO A 96 5.42 -16.50 1.59
CA PRO A 96 5.30 -15.47 2.60
C PRO A 96 6.69 -14.91 2.97
N ILE A 97 6.80 -13.62 3.32
CA ILE A 97 8.07 -13.00 3.76
C ILE A 97 8.25 -13.12 5.27
N SER A 98 7.14 -13.06 6.01
CA SER A 98 7.07 -13.32 7.44
C SER A 98 5.75 -14.03 7.72
N CYS A 99 5.70 -14.70 8.87
CA CYS A 99 4.48 -15.36 9.34
C CYS A 99 4.12 -14.84 10.72
N PRO A 100 2.83 -14.65 11.03
CA PRO A 100 2.40 -14.30 12.37
C PRO A 100 2.63 -15.47 13.32
N ASP A 101 3.01 -15.18 14.57
CA ASP A 101 3.18 -16.17 15.66
C ASP A 101 1.81 -16.62 16.23
N THR A 102 0.94 -17.07 15.35
CA THR A 102 -0.37 -17.64 15.71
C THR A 102 -0.26 -19.16 15.67
N TYR A 103 -0.77 -19.83 16.71
CA TYR A 103 -0.75 -21.28 16.80
C TYR A 103 -2.11 -21.85 16.40
N VAL A 104 -2.21 -22.24 15.13
CA VAL A 104 -3.32 -22.97 14.52
C VAL A 104 -2.68 -24.12 13.73
N PRO A 105 -2.38 -25.26 14.40
CA PRO A 105 -1.45 -26.25 13.88
C PRO A 105 -1.99 -26.93 12.63
N VAL A 106 -1.10 -27.13 11.65
CA VAL A 106 -1.41 -27.81 10.39
C VAL A 106 -0.33 -28.83 10.07
N TYR A 107 -0.70 -29.88 9.36
CA TYR A 107 0.22 -30.96 8.96
C TYR A 107 0.46 -30.91 7.45
N ASP A 108 1.66 -31.31 7.01
CA ASP A 108 1.93 -31.61 5.60
C ASP A 108 1.63 -33.08 5.25
N GLU A 109 1.86 -33.45 4.00
CA GLU A 109 1.65 -34.81 3.47
C GLU A 109 2.55 -35.88 4.11
N ASN A 110 3.66 -35.47 4.72
CA ASN A 110 4.59 -36.35 5.43
C ASN A 110 4.29 -36.42 6.94
N GLY A 111 3.24 -35.74 7.41
CA GLY A 111 2.86 -35.68 8.82
C GLY A 111 3.69 -34.70 9.65
N LYS A 112 4.46 -33.78 9.04
CA LYS A 112 5.19 -32.73 9.76
C LYS A 112 4.23 -31.61 10.19
N GLU A 113 4.28 -31.25 11.48
CA GLU A 113 3.48 -30.16 12.05
C GLU A 113 4.12 -28.78 11.79
N PHE A 114 3.26 -27.79 11.55
CA PHE A 114 3.60 -26.38 11.41
C PHE A 114 2.66 -25.54 12.27
N SER A 115 3.18 -24.46 12.86
CA SER A 115 2.42 -23.58 13.76
C SER A 115 1.18 -22.96 13.09
N ASN A 116 1.24 -22.67 11.79
CA ASN A 116 0.11 -22.24 10.98
C ASN A 116 0.37 -22.46 9.48
N GLU A 117 -0.67 -22.26 8.65
CA GLU A 117 -0.58 -22.39 7.19
C GLU A 117 0.48 -21.47 6.55
N CYS A 118 0.80 -20.32 7.15
CA CYS A 118 1.88 -19.48 6.67
C CYS A 118 3.23 -20.18 6.82
N TYR A 119 3.54 -20.73 8.00
CA TYR A 119 4.78 -21.48 8.23
C TYR A 119 4.87 -22.75 7.36
N LYS A 120 3.74 -23.41 7.09
CA LYS A 120 3.67 -24.54 6.15
C LYS A 120 3.92 -24.14 4.69
N LYS A 121 3.47 -22.96 4.26
CA LYS A 121 3.82 -22.41 2.94
C LYS A 121 5.28 -21.99 2.89
N MET A 122 5.76 -21.33 3.94
CA MET A 122 7.15 -20.92 4.10
C MET A 122 8.13 -22.11 4.03
N SER A 123 7.77 -23.28 4.56
CA SER A 123 8.64 -24.45 4.47
C SER A 123 8.78 -25.02 3.05
N LYS A 124 7.83 -24.72 2.16
CA LYS A 124 7.92 -25.06 0.73
C LYS A 124 8.72 -24.02 -0.07
N CYS A 125 9.09 -22.92 0.55
CA CYS A 125 9.90 -21.85 -0.03
C CYS A 125 11.41 -22.11 0.04
N HIS A 126 11.78 -23.39 0.05
CA HIS A 126 13.17 -23.79 0.05
C HIS A 126 13.74 -23.81 -1.38
N ASP A 127 14.98 -23.35 -1.51
CA ASP A 127 15.90 -23.54 -2.66
C ASP A 127 15.76 -22.74 -3.95
N VAL A 128 14.95 -21.69 -4.05
CA VAL A 128 15.00 -20.84 -5.27
C VAL A 128 15.24 -19.37 -5.03
N CYS A 129 16.37 -19.10 -4.39
CA CYS A 129 17.01 -17.79 -4.44
C CYS A 129 17.38 -17.40 -5.88
N ASP A 130 17.55 -18.36 -6.78
CA ASP A 130 17.87 -18.12 -8.20
C ASP A 130 16.73 -17.47 -8.99
N ASN A 131 15.50 -17.52 -8.47
CA ASN A 131 14.33 -16.86 -9.08
C ASN A 131 14.14 -15.42 -8.57
N ILE A 132 14.88 -15.01 -7.54
CA ILE A 132 14.80 -13.65 -7.01
C ILE A 132 15.49 -12.71 -7.99
N LYS A 133 14.70 -11.92 -8.71
CA LYS A 133 15.18 -10.83 -9.56
C LYS A 133 15.00 -9.50 -8.84
N CYS A 134 16.10 -8.88 -8.46
CA CYS A 134 16.05 -7.56 -7.85
C CYS A 134 15.93 -6.46 -8.92
N PRO A 135 15.12 -5.40 -8.68
CA PRO A 135 14.99 -4.28 -9.59
C PRO A 135 16.34 -3.60 -9.85
N VAL A 136 16.68 -3.37 -11.11
CA VAL A 136 17.96 -2.73 -11.48
C VAL A 136 18.00 -1.24 -11.14
N THR A 137 16.85 -0.60 -11.00
CA THR A 137 16.68 0.84 -10.76
C THR A 137 16.64 1.22 -9.28
N SER A 138 16.60 0.26 -8.37
CA SER A 138 16.53 0.54 -6.94
C SER A 138 17.91 0.93 -6.43
N THR A 139 18.02 2.15 -5.89
CA THR A 139 19.26 2.75 -5.38
C THR A 139 19.05 3.25 -3.96
N SER A 140 18.46 2.41 -3.11
CA SER A 140 18.21 2.71 -1.70
C SER A 140 19.11 1.80 -0.85
N PRO A 141 20.38 2.17 -0.62
CA PRO A 141 21.33 1.28 0.04
C PRO A 141 20.88 0.85 1.42
N THR A 142 21.26 -0.34 1.85
CA THR A 142 20.98 -0.85 3.20
C THR A 142 22.22 -1.53 3.78
N CYS A 143 22.43 -1.37 5.08
CA CYS A 143 23.51 -2.01 5.80
C CYS A 143 23.07 -3.36 6.37
N GLY A 144 23.84 -4.42 6.13
CA GLY A 144 23.64 -5.75 6.69
C GLY A 144 24.42 -5.98 7.99
N SER A 145 24.00 -6.97 8.77
CA SER A 145 24.66 -7.40 10.02
C SER A 145 26.02 -8.05 9.81
N ASP A 146 26.32 -8.41 8.57
CA ASP A 146 27.62 -8.85 8.08
C ASP A 146 28.57 -7.69 7.75
N GLY A 147 28.14 -6.43 7.96
CA GLY A 147 28.91 -5.24 7.65
C GLY A 147 28.95 -4.89 6.16
N VAL A 148 28.13 -5.55 5.33
CA VAL A 148 28.08 -5.30 3.90
C VAL A 148 27.01 -4.25 3.57
N THR A 149 27.37 -3.29 2.73
CA THR A 149 26.39 -2.37 2.12
C THR A 149 25.77 -3.02 0.90
N TYR A 150 24.48 -3.25 0.94
CA TYR A 150 23.70 -3.80 -0.15
C TYR A 150 23.08 -2.67 -0.98
N LYS A 151 22.90 -2.93 -2.28
CA LYS A 151 22.30 -1.97 -3.23
C LYS A 151 20.91 -1.52 -2.82
N ASP A 152 20.12 -2.46 -2.30
CA ASP A 152 18.78 -2.27 -1.75
C ASP A 152 18.38 -3.44 -0.85
N ASP A 153 17.19 -3.33 -0.24
CA ASP A 153 16.60 -4.37 0.60
C ASP A 153 16.40 -5.72 -0.12
N CYS A 154 16.17 -5.71 -1.45
CA CYS A 154 16.07 -6.95 -2.22
C CYS A 154 17.41 -7.68 -2.27
N HIS A 155 18.51 -6.97 -2.50
CA HIS A 155 19.84 -7.56 -2.56
C HIS A 155 20.31 -8.05 -1.18
N LEU A 156 19.94 -7.36 -0.09
CA LEU A 156 20.15 -7.85 1.28
C LEU A 156 19.35 -9.14 1.54
N HIS A 157 18.07 -9.16 1.16
CA HIS A 157 17.23 -10.35 1.33
C HIS A 157 17.71 -11.53 0.46
N LEU A 158 18.20 -11.27 -0.75
CA LEU A 158 18.79 -12.27 -1.63
C LEU A 158 20.07 -12.87 -1.02
N ALA A 159 20.90 -12.05 -0.39
CA ALA A 159 22.10 -12.53 0.31
C ALA A 159 21.73 -13.41 1.51
N PHE A 160 20.76 -12.99 2.33
CA PHE A 160 20.20 -13.84 3.39
C PHE A 160 19.65 -15.16 2.85
N CYS A 161 18.92 -15.12 1.72
CA CYS A 161 18.37 -16.31 1.08
C CYS A 161 19.47 -17.29 0.66
N LYS A 162 20.55 -16.79 0.03
CA LYS A 162 21.66 -17.59 -0.49
C LYS A 162 22.61 -18.08 0.61
N HIS A 163 22.70 -17.36 1.73
CA HIS A 163 23.64 -17.61 2.83
C HIS A 163 22.93 -17.68 4.18
N ARG A 164 21.93 -18.56 4.30
CA ARG A 164 21.10 -18.68 5.52
C ARG A 164 21.92 -19.03 6.76
N GLU A 165 23.01 -19.76 6.59
CA GLU A 165 23.96 -20.11 7.64
C GLU A 165 24.61 -18.89 8.31
N LEU A 166 24.65 -17.74 7.62
CA LEU A 166 25.23 -16.50 8.13
C LEU A 166 24.23 -15.62 8.88
N ASN A 167 22.93 -15.95 8.83
CA ASN A 167 21.86 -15.23 9.52
C ASN A 167 21.93 -13.69 9.34
N ILE A 168 22.11 -13.24 8.10
CA ILE A 168 22.29 -11.82 7.77
C ILE A 168 20.97 -11.07 7.96
N THR A 169 20.96 -10.03 8.78
CA THR A 169 19.80 -9.16 9.04
C THR A 169 20.09 -7.71 8.65
N LYS A 170 19.05 -6.89 8.46
CA LYS A 170 19.21 -5.44 8.26
C LYS A 170 19.66 -4.76 9.55
N VAL A 171 20.74 -3.99 9.48
CA VAL A 171 21.24 -3.13 10.58
C VAL A 171 20.69 -1.72 10.48
N GLY A 172 20.53 -1.19 9.27
CA GLY A 172 19.99 0.15 9.06
C GLY A 172 19.90 0.52 7.58
N ASP A 173 19.21 1.62 7.29
CA ASP A 173 19.18 2.23 5.97
C ASP A 173 20.50 2.96 5.69
N GLY A 174 20.90 2.99 4.41
CA GLY A 174 22.16 3.59 3.97
C GLY A 174 23.34 2.62 4.00
N SER A 175 24.55 3.17 3.83
CA SER A 175 25.79 2.38 3.84
C SER A 175 26.20 1.98 5.25
N CYS A 176 26.89 0.84 5.38
CA CYS A 176 27.57 0.48 6.60
C CYS A 176 28.74 1.46 6.91
N PRO A 177 29.14 1.57 8.19
CA PRO A 177 30.27 2.40 8.63
C PRO A 177 31.62 1.97 8.06
#